data_AF-A0A0Q6STU7-F1
#
_entry.id   AF-A0A0Q6STU7-F1
#
_cell.length_a   1.000
_cell.length_b   1.000
_cell.length_c   1.000
_cell.angle_alpha   90.00
_cell.angle_beta   90.00
_cell.angle_gamma   90.00
#
_symmetry.space_group_name_H-M   'P 1'
#
loop_
_entity.id
_entity.type
_entity.pdbx_description
1 polymer ?
#
loop_
_entity_poly.entity_id
_entity_poly.type
_entity_poly.pdbx_seq_one_letter_code
_entity_poly.pdbx_strand_id
1 'polypeptide(L)'
;MIRILDSHAYPGCMAIADAHPEEGPAHIEFSDGTVAGASIEHLDEGRIALTIDAYETGKGTAIAQKSWLLENRGNDRWRISRRLNGG
;
A
#
# COMPACT_ATOMS: atom_id res chain seq x y z
N MET A 1 6.81 -5.16 -7.02
CA MET A 1 5.40 -4.68 -7.01
C MET A 1 4.83 -4.99 -5.62
N ILE A 2 3.89 -4.18 -5.11
CA ILE A 2 3.25 -4.46 -3.80
C ILE A 2 1.83 -4.99 -4.06
N ARG A 3 1.47 -6.09 -3.40
CA ARG A 3 0.13 -6.67 -3.44
C ARG A 3 -0.53 -6.59 -2.07
N ILE A 4 -1.65 -5.89 -1.97
CA ILE A 4 -2.50 -5.86 -0.77
C ILE A 4 -3.43 -7.07 -0.83
N LEU A 5 -3.48 -7.85 0.25
CA LEU A 5 -4.22 -9.12 0.32
C LEU A 5 -5.72 -8.94 0.56
N ASP A 6 -6.21 -7.70 0.52
CA ASP A 6 -7.60 -7.29 0.68
C ASP A 6 -8.02 -6.40 -0.51
N SER A 7 -9.32 -6.17 -0.67
CA SER A 7 -9.86 -5.31 -1.74
C SER A 7 -9.68 -3.81 -1.51
N HIS A 8 -9.17 -3.41 -0.33
CA HIS A 8 -8.90 -2.02 0.03
C HIS A 8 -7.89 -1.98 1.18
N ALA A 9 -7.18 -0.85 1.31
CA ALA A 9 -6.20 -0.63 2.35
C ALA A 9 -6.84 -0.16 3.67
N TYR A 10 -6.51 -0.83 4.78
CA TYR A 10 -6.89 -0.42 6.15
C TYR A 10 -5.86 -0.90 7.19
N PRO A 11 -5.83 -0.33 8.41
CA PRO A 11 -4.93 -0.79 9.48
C PRO A 11 -5.18 -2.25 9.85
N GLY A 12 -4.16 -3.09 9.74
CA GLY A 12 -4.26 -4.54 9.94
C GLY A 12 -4.10 -5.36 8.66
N CYS A 13 -4.32 -4.75 7.47
CA CYS A 13 -4.09 -5.43 6.20
C CYS A 13 -2.67 -5.92 6.05
N MET A 14 -2.56 -7.09 5.41
CA MET A 14 -1.28 -7.63 4.99
C MET A 14 -1.02 -7.27 3.53
N ALA A 15 0.23 -6.99 3.23
CA ALA A 15 0.73 -6.81 1.88
C ALA A 15 1.97 -7.68 1.66
N ILE A 16 2.23 -8.03 0.41
CA ILE A 16 3.43 -8.75 -0.03
C ILE A 16 4.13 -7.88 -1.07
N ALA A 17 5.46 -7.82 -1.03
CA ALA A 17 6.24 -7.14 -2.05
C ALA A 17 7.21 -8.12 -2.70
N ASP A 18 7.23 -8.26 -4.03
CA ASP A 18 8.11 -9.25 -4.70
C ASP A 18 9.61 -8.98 -4.49
N ALA A 19 9.95 -7.73 -4.15
CA ALA A 19 11.27 -7.27 -3.78
C ALA A 19 11.13 -6.16 -2.73
N HIS A 20 12.25 -5.77 -2.10
CA HIS A 20 12.24 -4.62 -1.21
C HIS A 20 11.70 -3.39 -1.97
N PRO A 21 10.61 -2.74 -1.50
CA PRO A 21 10.01 -1.63 -2.23
C PRO A 21 11.00 -0.47 -2.30
N GLU A 22 11.29 0.04 -3.49
CA GLU A 22 12.17 1.20 -3.67
C GLU A 22 11.38 2.50 -3.54
N GLU A 23 12.07 3.58 -3.18
CA GLU A 23 11.46 4.92 -3.14
C GLU A 23 11.04 5.40 -4.54
N GLY A 24 9.90 6.09 -4.60
CA GLY A 24 9.37 6.67 -5.83
C GLY A 24 8.05 6.06 -6.30
N PRO A 25 7.69 6.29 -7.58
CA PRO A 25 6.44 5.81 -8.16
C PRO A 25 6.37 4.29 -8.19
N ALA A 26 5.20 3.75 -7.86
CA ALA A 26 4.91 2.33 -7.84
C ALA A 26 3.49 2.05 -8.32
N HIS A 27 3.20 0.77 -8.55
CA HIS A 27 1.84 0.26 -8.71
C HIS A 27 1.58 -0.75 -7.61
N ILE A 28 0.35 -0.74 -7.12
CA ILE A 28 -0.14 -1.74 -6.19
C ILE A 28 -1.31 -2.51 -6.77
N GLU A 29 -1.43 -3.78 -6.43
CA GLU A 29 -2.58 -4.62 -6.77
C GLU A 29 -3.34 -5.00 -5.49
N PHE A 30 -4.67 -4.95 -5.56
CA PHE A 30 -5.58 -5.42 -4.52
C PHE A 30 -6.06 -6.84 -4.81
N SER A 31 -6.58 -7.53 -3.79
CA SER A 31 -7.05 -8.92 -3.95
C SER A 31 -8.22 -9.09 -4.92
N ASP A 32 -8.94 -8.01 -5.23
CA ASP A 32 -10.04 -7.98 -6.20
C ASP A 32 -9.57 -7.74 -7.64
N GLY A 33 -8.25 -7.62 -7.86
CA GLY A 33 -7.64 -7.37 -9.16
C GLY A 33 -7.55 -5.89 -9.55
N THR A 34 -8.04 -4.97 -8.70
CA THR A 34 -7.83 -3.54 -8.93
C THR A 34 -6.35 -3.20 -8.81
N VAL A 35 -5.85 -2.38 -9.75
CA VAL A 35 -4.50 -1.82 -9.71
C VAL A 35 -4.60 -0.32 -9.51
N ALA A 36 -3.80 0.22 -8.59
CA ALA A 36 -3.72 1.66 -8.34
C ALA A 36 -2.28 2.16 -8.44
N GLY A 37 -2.13 3.40 -8.92
CA GLY A 37 -0.89 4.15 -8.80
C GLY A 37 -0.59 4.43 -7.34
N ALA A 38 0.70 4.47 -7.01
CA ALA A 38 1.17 4.79 -5.68
C ALA A 38 2.54 5.45 -5.71
N SER A 39 2.95 6.05 -4.60
CA SER A 39 4.32 6.45 -4.33
C SER A 39 4.79 5.88 -2.99
N ILE A 40 6.07 5.53 -2.95
CA ILE A 40 6.75 4.97 -1.80
C ILE A 40 7.80 5.96 -1.31
N GLU A 41 7.82 6.18 0.00
CA GLU A 41 8.85 6.96 0.70
C GLU A 41 9.41 6.10 1.83
N HIS A 42 10.73 6.01 1.94
CA HIS A 42 11.37 5.27 3.03
C HIS A 42 11.41 6.15 4.27
N LEU A 43 10.91 5.64 5.39
CA LEU A 43 10.91 6.37 6.65
C LEU A 43 12.10 5.94 7.52
N ASP A 44 12.19 4.64 7.80
CA ASP A 44 13.22 4.02 8.64
C ASP A 44 13.45 2.56 8.20
N GLU A 45 14.38 1.86 8.86
CA GLU A 45 14.61 0.44 8.62
C GLU A 45 13.32 -0.39 8.82
N GLY A 46 12.83 -0.97 7.73
CA GLY A 46 11.60 -1.77 7.72
C GLY A 46 10.31 -0.95 7.81
N ARG A 47 10.33 0.37 7.59
CA ARG A 47 9.14 1.21 7.54
C ARG A 47 9.10 2.07 6.29
N ILE A 48 7.97 2.03 5.59
CA ILE A 48 7.72 2.86 4.42
C ILE A 48 6.38 3.59 4.55
N ALA A 49 6.30 4.79 4.00
CA ALA A 49 5.05 5.44 3.68
C ALA A 49 4.63 5.03 2.26
N LEU A 50 3.42 4.51 2.13
CA LEU A 50 2.78 4.18 0.86
C LEU A 50 1.62 5.15 0.64
N THR A 51 1.73 6.04 -0.34
CA THR A 51 0.63 6.89 -0.78
C THR A 51 -0.02 6.25 -1.99
N ILE A 52 -1.28 5.83 -1.83
CA ILE A 52 -2.07 5.23 -2.92
C ILE A 52 -2.91 6.35 -3.52
N ASP A 53 -2.81 6.54 -4.84
CA ASP A 53 -3.60 7.51 -5.59
C ASP A 53 -5.10 7.23 -5.47
N ALA A 54 -5.95 8.17 -5.90
CA ALA A 54 -7.37 7.88 -5.98
C ALA A 54 -7.64 6.75 -7.00
N TYR A 55 -8.50 5.79 -6.64
CA TYR A 55 -8.81 4.64 -7.49
C TYR A 55 -10.27 4.20 -7.32
N GLU A 56 -10.73 3.37 -8.24
CA GLU A 56 -12.03 2.70 -8.15
C GLU A 56 -11.83 1.22 -7.88
N THR A 57 -12.47 0.71 -6.83
CA THR A 57 -12.47 -0.74 -6.52
C THR A 57 -13.18 -1.54 -7.62
N GLY A 58 -12.97 -2.85 -7.69
CA GLY A 58 -13.65 -3.70 -8.68
C GLY A 58 -15.19 -3.68 -8.61
N LYS A 59 -15.77 -3.14 -7.53
CA LYS A 59 -17.21 -2.94 -7.34
C LYS A 59 -17.71 -1.53 -7.72
N GLY A 60 -16.87 -0.66 -8.28
CA GLY A 60 -17.24 0.70 -8.67
C GLY A 60 -17.23 1.72 -7.53
N THR A 61 -16.65 1.39 -6.37
CA THR A 61 -16.54 2.34 -5.25
C THR A 61 -15.31 3.22 -5.44
N ALA A 62 -15.52 4.54 -5.54
CA ALA A 62 -14.45 5.53 -5.60
C ALA A 62 -13.76 5.69 -4.23
N ILE A 63 -12.44 5.55 -4.21
CA ILE A 63 -11.59 5.71 -3.05
C ILE A 63 -10.67 6.91 -3.31
N ALA A 64 -10.77 7.93 -2.45
CA ALA A 64 -9.84 9.06 -2.48
C ALA A 64 -8.41 8.61 -2.14
N GLN A 65 -7.42 9.40 -2.59
CA GLN A 65 -6.01 9.20 -2.25
C GLN A 65 -5.82 9.07 -0.74
N LYS A 66 -5.00 8.09 -0.32
CA LYS A 66 -4.69 7.83 1.09
C LYS A 66 -3.24 7.40 1.25
N SER A 67 -2.60 7.91 2.30
CA SER A 67 -1.27 7.51 2.71
C SER A 67 -1.32 6.56 3.91
N TRP A 68 -0.43 5.57 3.91
CA TRP A 68 -0.39 4.47 4.86
C TRP A 68 1.04 4.22 5.34
N LEU A 69 1.18 3.91 6.63
CA LEU A 69 2.43 3.38 7.17
C LEU A 69 2.45 1.87 6.99
N LEU A 70 3.44 1.33 6.30
CA LEU A 70 3.70 -0.09 6.19
C LEU A 70 4.91 -0.46 7.04
N GLU A 71 4.77 -1.54 7.80
CA GLU A 71 5.85 -2.12 8.61
C GLU A 71 6.23 -3.49 8.05
N ASN A 72 7.52 -3.70 7.81
CA ASN A 72 8.07 -4.97 7.38
C ASN A 72 7.93 -6.00 8.51
N ARG A 73 7.44 -7.19 8.17
CA ARG A 73 7.24 -8.33 9.09
C ARG A 73 8.15 -9.52 8.76
N GLY A 74 9.13 -9.31 7.88
CA GLY A 74 10.04 -10.32 7.34
C GLY A 74 9.41 -11.10 6.19
N ASN A 75 10.25 -11.86 5.47
CA ASN A 75 9.84 -12.72 4.34
C ASN A 75 8.94 -11.98 3.34
N ASP A 76 9.32 -10.75 2.98
CA ASP A 76 8.62 -9.93 1.98
C ASP A 76 7.18 -9.52 2.36
N ARG A 77 6.79 -9.75 3.62
CA ARG A 77 5.48 -9.39 4.16
C ARG A 77 5.54 -8.03 4.84
N TRP A 78 4.51 -7.26 4.60
CA TRP A 78 4.30 -5.94 5.15
C TRP A 78 2.93 -5.87 5.82
N ARG A 79 2.81 -5.07 6.87
CA ARG A 79 1.54 -4.79 7.53
C ARG A 79 1.22 -3.32 7.43
N ILE A 80 0.04 -3.00 6.91
CA ILE A 80 -0.52 -1.65 7.01
C ILE A 80 -0.84 -1.39 8.48
N SER A 81 -0.12 -0.46 9.08
CA SER A 81 -0.14 -0.25 10.53
C SER A 81 -1.08 0.88 10.93
N ARG A 82 -1.05 2.00 10.19
CA ARG A 82 -1.98 3.11 10.38
C ARG A 82 -2.10 3.96 9.12
N ARG A 83 -3.16 4.76 9.06
CA ARG A 83 -3.28 5.84 8.08
C ARG A 83 -2.30 6.96 8.46
N LEU A 84 -1.59 7.48 7.47
CA LEU A 84 -0.88 8.74 7.57
C LEU A 84 -1.87 9.81 7.14
N ASN A 85 -2.12 10.79 8.01
CA ASN A 85 -2.87 11.96 7.58
C ASN A 85 -1.98 12.71 6.61
N GLY A 86 -2.46 12.93 5.37
CA GLY A 86 -1.86 13.94 4.52
C GLY A 86 -1.96 15.26 5.27
N GLY A 87 -0.81 15.89 5.53
CA GLY A 87 -0.76 17.23 6.13
C GLY A 87 -1.46 18.26 5.27
#